data_AF-A0AAU8JB41-F1
#
_entry.id   AF-A0AAU8JB41-F1
#
_cell.length_a   1.000
_cell.length_b   1.000
_cell.length_c   1.000
_cell.angle_alpha   90.00
_cell.angle_beta   90.00
_cell.angle_gamma   90.00
#
_symmetry.space_group_name_H-M   'P 1'
#
loop_
_entity.id
_entity.type
_entity.pdbx_description
1 polymer ?
#
loop_
_entity_poly.entity_id
_entity_poly.type
_entity_poly.pdbx_seq_one_letter_code
_entity_poly.pdbx_strand_id
1 'polypeptide(L)' 'MTLTELQKQALELPIGDRWRLVQSLLSSIQQETLASNSPDPNVHDLKMLDPWTQSLIGVIQLDSQEPKDSYVDYLEEKYS' A
#
# COMPACT_ATOMS: atom_id res chain seq x y z
N MET A 1 -18.87 17.20 -2.34
CA MET A 1 -18.20 16.21 -3.20
C MET A 1 -18.51 14.84 -2.65
N THR A 2 -19.00 13.91 -3.47
CA THR A 2 -19.26 12.53 -3.04
C THR A 2 -18.07 11.64 -3.39
N LEU A 3 -17.92 10.48 -2.73
CA LEU A 3 -16.86 9.53 -3.05
C LEU A 3 -16.89 9.11 -4.53
N THR A 4 -18.09 8.92 -5.07
CA THR A 4 -18.29 8.58 -6.48
C THR A 4 -17.78 9.67 -7.41
N GLU A 5 -17.98 10.94 -7.05
CA GLU A 5 -17.50 12.07 -7.85
C GLU A 5 -15.97 12.14 -7.84
N LEU A 6 -15.35 11.92 -6.68
CA LEU A 6 -13.90 11.87 -6.53
C LEU A 6 -13.29 10.71 -7.32
N GLN A 7 -13.93 9.54 -7.29
CA GLN A 7 -13.50 8.37 -8.07
C GLN A 7 -13.51 8.67 -9.58
N LYS A 8 -14.57 9.31 -10.07
CA LYS A 8 -14.65 9.71 -11.49
C LYS A 8 -13.53 10.66 -11.87
N GLN A 9 -13.30 11.70 -11.05
CA GLN A 9 -12.22 12.66 -11.27
C GLN A 9 -10.84 12.00 -11.26
N ALA A 10 -10.60 11.07 -10.33
CA ALA A 10 -9.34 10.34 -10.27
C ALA A 10 -9.11 9.47 -11.52
N LEU A 11 -10.16 8.88 -12.10
CA LEU A 11 -10.05 8.07 -13.32
C LEU A 11 -9.72 8.88 -14.57
N GLU A 12 -10.12 10.16 -14.62
CA GLU A 12 -9.82 11.06 -15.74
C GLU A 12 -8.35 11.51 -15.79
N LEU A 13 -7.62 11.39 -14.68
CA LEU A 13 -6.20 11.77 -14.64
C LEU A 13 -5.33 10.82 -15.46
N PRO A 14 -4.22 11.32 -16.05
CA PRO A 14 -3.19 10.45 -16.63
C PRO A 14 -2.71 9.40 -15.63
N ILE A 15 -2.37 8.20 -16.12
CA ILE A 15 -1.93 7.08 -15.25
C ILE A 15 -0.78 7.47 -14.31
N GLY A 16 0.15 8.32 -14.77
CA GLY A 16 1.25 8.81 -13.94
C GLY A 16 0.78 9.68 -12.77
N ASP A 17 -0.21 10.54 -12.99
CA ASP A 17 -0.76 11.41 -11.94
C ASP A 17 -1.62 10.62 -10.95
N ARG A 18 -2.35 9.60 -11.42
CA ARG A 18 -3.04 8.65 -10.54
C ARG A 18 -2.05 7.94 -9.61
N TRP A 19 -0.93 7.46 -10.14
CA TRP A 19 0.10 6.83 -9.33
C TRP A 19 0.73 7.80 -8.32
N ARG A 20 0.96 9.06 -8.69
CA ARG A 20 1.43 10.09 -7.75
C ARG A 20 0.46 10.33 -6.61
N LEU A 21 -0.85 10.35 -6.88
CA LEU A 21 -1.86 10.48 -5.83
C LEU A 21 -1.83 9.29 -4.86
N VAL A 22 -1.74 8.07 -5.38
CA VAL A 22 -1.60 6.87 -4.55
C VAL A 22 -0.35 6.94 -3.68
N GLN A 23 0.80 7.34 -4.26
CA GLN A 23 2.05 7.49 -3.51
C GLN A 23 1.95 8.55 -2.40
N SER A 24 1.34 9.71 -2.69
CA SER A 24 1.12 10.76 -1.70
C SER A 24 0.20 10.29 -0.56
N LEU A 25 -0.89 9.59 -0.89
CA LEU A 25 -1.82 9.05 0.10
C LEU A 25 -1.13 8.02 1.00
N LEU A 26 -0.41 7.07 0.41
CA LEU A 26 0.34 6.05 1.15
C LEU A 26 1.40 6.67 2.07
N SER A 27 2.10 7.71 1.59
CA SER A 27 3.07 8.46 2.40
C SER A 27 2.40 9.16 3.59
N SER A 28 1.21 9.75 3.40
CA SER A 28 0.45 10.38 4.50
C SER A 28 0.07 9.36 5.55
N ILE A 29 -0.52 8.23 5.13
CA ILE A 29 -0.94 7.14 6.03
C ILE A 29 0.26 6.63 6.82
N GLN A 30 1.41 6.44 6.16
CA GLN A 30 2.63 6.01 6.82
C GLN A 30 3.07 7.01 7.90
N GLN A 31 3.12 8.31 7.57
CA GLN A 31 3.51 9.35 8.52
C GLN A 31 2.55 9.43 9.71
N GLU A 32 1.25 9.38 9.46
CA GLU A 32 0.22 9.41 10.51
C GLU A 32 0.30 8.20 11.43
N THR A 33 0.55 7.01 10.85
CA THR A 33 0.73 5.77 11.61
C THR A 33 1.99 5.82 12.47
N LEU A 34 3.11 6.29 11.93
CA LEU A 34 4.36 6.44 12.67
C LEU A 34 4.25 7.51 13.77
N ALA A 35 3.56 8.62 13.51
CA ALA A 35 3.37 9.70 14.48
C ALA A 35 2.45 9.31 15.64
N SER A 36 1.48 8.42 15.39
CA SER A 36 0.54 7.92 16.42
C SER A 36 1.14 6.82 17.29
N ASN A 37 2.17 6.13 16.81
CA ASN A 37 2.89 5.11 17.56
C ASN A 37 3.97 5.77 18.45
N SER A 38 3.60 6.07 19.69
CA SER A 38 4.52 6.47 20.79
C SER A 38 5.63 5.41 20.99
N PRO A 39 6.80 5.72 21.62
CA PRO A 39 7.96 4.81 21.72
C PRO A 39 7.75 3.52 22.53
N ASP A 40 6.53 3.22 22.96
CA ASP A 40 6.15 1.90 23.46
C ASP A 40 5.38 1.18 22.35
N PRO A 41 6.08 0.41 21.49
CA PRO A 41 5.43 -0.35 20.47
C PRO A 41 4.94 -1.60 21.17
N ASN A 42 3.63 -1.81 21.21
CA ASN A 42 3.13 -3.18 21.23
C ASN A 42 3.49 -3.78 19.85
N VAL A 43 4.78 -4.09 19.64
CA VAL A 43 5.36 -4.65 18.40
C VAL A 43 4.58 -5.90 17.97
N HIS A 44 3.89 -6.53 18.92
CA HIS A 44 3.00 -7.65 18.69
C HIS A 44 1.85 -7.33 17.72
N ASP A 45 1.26 -6.14 17.79
CA ASP A 45 0.12 -5.76 16.93
C ASP A 45 0.58 -5.47 15.49
N LEU A 46 1.77 -4.88 15.32
CA LEU A 46 2.33 -4.61 13.99
C LEU A 46 2.79 -5.89 13.28
N LYS A 47 3.17 -6.94 14.03
CA LYS A 47 3.51 -8.26 13.49
C LYS A 47 2.30 -9.05 12.97
N MET A 48 1.07 -8.66 13.35
CA MET A 48 -0.16 -9.30 12.86
C MET A 48 -0.66 -8.70 11.55
N LEU A 49 -0.11 -7.56 11.12
CA LEU A 49 -0.49 -6.92 9.86
C LEU A 49 0.00 -7.75 8.67
N ASP A 50 -0.65 -7.61 7.52
CA ASP A 50 -0.16 -8.24 6.31
C ASP A 50 1.28 -7.80 5.96
N PRO A 51 2.11 -8.67 5.35
CA PRO A 51 3.49 -8.34 5.00
C PRO A 51 3.64 -7.05 4.19
N TRP A 52 2.73 -6.78 3.24
CA TRP A 52 2.76 -5.54 2.45
C TRP A 52 2.59 -4.28 3.32
N THR A 53 1.69 -4.34 4.31
CA THR A 53 1.44 -3.24 5.26
C THR A 53 2.64 -3.06 6.17
N GLN A 54 3.22 -4.15 6.68
CA GLN A 54 4.45 -4.11 7.47
C GLN A 54 5.62 -3.47 6.69
N SER A 55 5.71 -3.74 5.39
CA SER A 55 6.68 -3.10 4.50
C SER A 55 6.42 -1.62 4.32
N LEU A 56 5.16 -1.24 4.11
CA LEU A 56 4.76 0.15 3.90
C LEU A 56 5.13 1.02 5.10
N ILE A 57 4.96 0.50 6.32
CA ILE A 57 5.29 1.22 7.56
C ILE A 57 6.76 1.03 8.00
N GLY A 58 7.56 0.27 7.26
CA GLY A 58 8.99 0.08 7.53
C GLY A 58 9.32 -0.91 8.65
N VAL A 59 8.39 -1.78 9.03
CA VAL A 59 8.60 -2.84 10.04
C VAL A 59 9.40 -4.02 9.47
N ILE A 60 9.20 -4.34 8.19
CA ILE A 60 9.99 -5.33 7.45
C ILE A 60 10.48 -4.72 6.15
N GLN A 61 11.61 -5.22 5.64
CA GLN A 61 11.99 -5.00 4.24
C GLN A 61 11.47 -6.21 3.47
N LEU A 62 10.45 -6.04 2.63
CA LEU A 62 10.21 -7.03 1.58
C LEU A 62 11.37 -6.91 0.60
N ASP A 63 12.22 -7.93 0.56
CA ASP A 63 13.22 -8.03 -0.49
C ASP A 63 12.51 -7.93 -1.84
N SER A 64 12.99 -7.03 -2.69
CA SER A 64 12.61 -6.96 -4.11
C SER A 64 13.21 -8.15 -4.89
N GLN A 65 13.30 -9.33 -4.26
CA GLN A 65 13.62 -10.55 -4.96
C GLN A 65 12.38 -10.89 -5.78
N GLU A 66 12.46 -10.67 -7.10
CA GLU A 66 11.38 -10.80 -8.06
C GLU A 66 10.45 -11.99 -7.75
N PRO A 67 9.19 -11.74 -7.35
CA PRO A 67 8.13 -12.72 -7.49
C PRO A 67 7.37 -12.45 -8.79
N LYS A 68 8.03 -11.89 -9.83
CA LYS A 68 7.32 -11.53 -11.07
C LYS A 68 6.75 -12.76 -11.73
N ASP A 69 7.51 -13.84 -11.81
CA ASP A 69 7.03 -15.07 -12.43
C ASP A 69 5.91 -15.70 -11.58
N SER A 70 6.13 -15.86 -10.27
CA SER A 70 5.14 -16.51 -9.38
C SER A 70 3.83 -15.72 -9.18
N TYR A 71 3.86 -14.38 -9.17
CA TYR A 71 2.65 -13.57 -9.01
C TYR A 71 1.87 -13.45 -10.31
N VAL A 72 2.55 -13.41 -11.46
CA VAL A 72 1.90 -13.46 -12.78
C VAL A 72 1.21 -14.81 -12.97
N ASP A 73 1.87 -15.92 -12.64
CA ASP A 73 1.28 -17.27 -12.73
C ASP A 73 0.01 -17.40 -11.88
N TYR A 74 0.03 -16.88 -10.63
CA TYR A 74 -1.14 -16.90 -9.75
C TYR A 74 -2.33 -16.08 -10.31
N LEU A 75 -2.04 -14.94 -10.93
CA LEU A 75 -3.08 -14.10 -11.54
C LEU A 75 -3.65 -14.75 -12.80
N GLU A 76 -2.84 -15.43 -13.61
CA GLU A 76 -3.34 -16.23 -14.73
C GLU A 76 -4.24 -17.37 -14.26
N GLU A 77 -3.84 -18.15 -13.26
CA GLU A 77 -4.64 -19.27 -12.75
C GLU A 77 -5.99 -18.80 -12.18
N LYS A 78 -6.00 -17.70 -11.41
CA LYS A 78 -7.19 -17.25 -10.69
C LYS A 78 -8.27 -16.61 -11.56
N TYR A 79 -7.87 -16.11 -12.74
CA TYR A 79 -8.75 -15.36 -13.64
C TYR A 79 -8.87 -16.00 -15.04
N SER A 80 -8.34 -17.21 -15.25
CA SER A 80 -8.64 -18.09 -16.41
C SER A 80 -9.94 -18.85 -16.20
#